data_AF-A0A9E2EWC4-F1
#
_entry.id   AF-A0A9E2EWC4-F1
#
_cell.length_a   1.000
_cell.length_b   1.000
_cell.length_c   1.000
_cell.angle_alpha   90.00
_cell.angle_beta   90.00
_cell.angle_gamma   90.00
#
_symmetry.space_group_name_H-M   'P 1'
#
loop_
_entity.id
_entity.type
_entity.pdbx_description
1 polymer ?
#
loop_
_entity_poly.entity_id
_entity_poly.type
_entity_poly.pdbx_seq_one_letter_code
_entity_poly.pdbx_strand_id
1 'polypeptide(L)' 'MMGFYILIGAIALVSWLVSNKLKSKFKKYSKVHLQNGLSGKEIAEKMLADNGIMDVQVISTPGMLT' A
#
# COMPACT_ATOMS: atom_id res chain seq x y z
N MET A 1 -20.29 33.23 14.37
CA MET A 1 -19.07 33.16 13.54
C MET A 1 -17.92 32.43 14.21
N MET A 2 -17.47 32.81 15.41
CA MET A 2 -16.29 32.20 16.08
C MET A 2 -16.40 30.67 16.32
N GLY A 3 -17.55 30.16 16.77
CA GLY A 3 -17.74 28.72 17.04
C GLY A 3 -17.66 27.83 15.80
N PHE A 4 -18.04 28.34 14.63
CA PHE A 4 -17.95 27.62 13.36
C PHE A 4 -16.50 27.39 12.93
N TYR A 5 -15.64 28.40 13.11
CA TYR A 5 -14.21 28.29 12.83
C TYR A 5 -13.50 27.30 13.77
N ILE A 6 -13.92 27.25 15.05
CA ILE A 6 -13.39 26.28 16.02
C ILE A 6 -13.77 24.85 15.63
N LEU A 7 -15.02 24.62 15.20
CA LEU A 7 -15.49 23.31 14.77
C LEU A 7 -14.73 22.82 13.52
N ILE A 8 -14.56 23.68 12.51
CA ILE A 8 -13.79 23.36 11.30
C ILE A 8 -12.33 23.09 11.64
N GLY A 9 -11.72 23.92 12.50
CA GLY A 9 -10.34 23.71 12.95
C GLY A 9 -10.15 22.37 13.64
N ALA A 10 -11.07 21.99 14.52
CA ALA A 10 -11.03 20.70 15.22
C ALA A 10 -11.16 19.51 14.27
N ILE A 11 -12.11 19.54 13.32
CA ILE A 11 -12.29 18.48 12.33
C ILE A 11 -11.06 18.37 11.43
N ALA A 12 -10.53 19.49 10.94
CA ALA A 12 -9.34 19.50 10.09
C ALA A 12 -8.12 18.90 10.80
N LEU A 13 -7.91 19.21 12.08
CA LEU A 13 -6.82 18.64 12.88
C LEU A 13 -6.96 17.12 13.06
N VAL A 14 -8.17 16.64 13.35
CA VAL A 14 -8.44 15.20 13.49
C VAL A 14 -8.24 14.47 12.15
N SER A 15 -8.77 15.01 11.06
CA SER A 15 -8.60 14.45 9.71
C SER A 15 -7.14 14.38 9.29
N TRP A 16 -6.35 15.42 9.61
CA TRP A 16 -4.91 15.44 9.35
C TRP A 16 -4.17 14.37 10.17
N LEU A 17 -4.52 14.21 11.45
CA LEU A 17 -3.92 13.18 12.31
C LEU A 17 -4.19 11.77 11.79
N VAL A 18 -5.43 11.47 11.40
CA VAL A 18 -5.81 10.17 10.82
C VAL A 18 -5.06 9.92 9.51
N SER A 19 -5.00 10.93 8.63
CA SER A 19 -4.26 10.84 7.36
C SER A 19 -2.78 10.56 7.57
N ASN A 20 -2.14 11.23 8.53
CA ASN A 20 -0.74 10.98 8.87
C ASN A 20 -0.53 9.59 9.45
N LYS A 21 -1.46 9.11 10.29
CA LYS A 21 -1.37 7.76 10.88
C LYS A 21 -1.51 6.68 9.81
N LEU A 22 -2.43 6.84 8.86
CA LEU A 22 -2.59 5.95 7.71
C LEU A 22 -1.34 5.94 6.83
N LYS A 23 -0.82 7.12 6.44
CA LYS A 23 0.42 7.24 5.66
C LYS A 23 1.60 6.60 6.37
N SER A 24 1.73 6.80 7.69
CA SER A 24 2.79 6.20 8.50
C SER A 24 2.69 4.68 8.56
N LYS A 25 1.48 4.13 8.76
CA LYS A 25 1.23 2.69 8.74
C LYS A 25 1.50 2.11 7.35
N PHE A 26 1.02 2.76 6.29
CA PHE A 26 1.29 2.34 4.93
C PHE A 26 2.79 2.34 4.63
N LYS A 27 3.53 3.39 5.01
CA LYS A 27 5.00 3.45 4.87
C LYS A 27 5.71 2.35 5.67
N LYS A 28 5.20 2.00 6.86
CA LYS A 28 5.75 0.92 7.68
C LYS A 28 5.56 -0.43 7.01
N TYR A 29 4.35 -0.74 6.55
CA TYR A 29 4.02 -2.04 5.96
C TYR A 29 4.42 -2.18 4.49
N SER A 30 4.45 -1.09 3.72
CA SER A 30 4.96 -1.05 2.33
C SER A 30 6.45 -1.39 2.25
N LYS A 31 7.20 -1.17 3.34
CA LYS A 31 8.62 -1.54 3.43
C LYS A 31 8.86 -2.92 4.01
N VAL A 32 7.81 -3.61 4.47
CA VAL A 32 7.92 -5.01 4.84
C VAL A 32 8.04 -5.79 3.53
N HIS A 33 9.28 -5.99 3.11
CA HIS A 33 9.60 -6.96 2.08
C HIS A 33 9.07 -8.32 2.56
N LEU A 34 8.51 -9.13 1.67
CA LEU A 34 8.16 -10.50 2.05
C LEU A 34 9.40 -11.14 2.69
N GLN A 35 9.24 -11.75 3.85
CA GLN A 35 10.35 -12.32 4.65
C GLN A 35 11.21 -13.32 3.88
N ASN A 36 10.73 -13.79 2.73
CA ASN A 36 11.41 -14.75 1.87
C ASN A 36 12.42 -14.14 0.89
N GLY A 37 12.61 -12.80 0.86
CA GLY A 37 13.60 -12.16 -0.04
C GLY A 37 13.29 -12.29 -1.53
N LEU A 38 12.12 -12.84 -1.88
CA LEU A 38 11.66 -13.01 -3.26
C LEU A 38 11.25 -11.68 -3.87
N SER A 39 11.67 -11.44 -5.10
CA SER A 39 11.20 -10.35 -5.95
C SER A 39 9.72 -10.54 -6.32
N GLY A 40 9.04 -9.46 -6.69
CA GLY A 40 7.64 -9.52 -7.11
C GLY A 40 7.40 -10.45 -8.31
N LYS A 41 8.41 -10.63 -9.16
CA LYS A 41 8.42 -11.60 -10.25
C LYS A 41 8.41 -13.04 -9.71
N GLU A 42 9.34 -13.37 -8.82
CA GLU A 42 9.46 -14.74 -8.26
C GLU A 42 8.22 -15.14 -7.47
N ILE A 43 7.60 -14.20 -6.76
CA ILE A 43 6.35 -14.45 -6.05
C ILE A 43 5.22 -14.75 -7.03
N ALA A 44 5.10 -13.98 -8.12
CA ALA A 44 4.07 -14.22 -9.14
C ALA A 44 4.29 -15.57 -9.84
N GLU A 45 5.53 -15.91 -10.19
CA GLU A 45 5.89 -17.22 -10.76
C GLU A 45 5.54 -18.36 -9.80
N LYS A 46 5.87 -18.21 -8.51
CA LYS A 46 5.50 -19.19 -7.48
C LYS A 46 3.99 -19.33 -7.33
N MET A 47 3.23 -18.23 -7.32
CA MET A 47 1.77 -18.30 -7.24
C MET A 47 1.16 -19.02 -8.45
N LEU A 48 1.68 -18.79 -9.65
CA LEU A 48 1.21 -19.44 -10.88
C LEU A 48 1.53 -20.94 -10.88
N ALA A 49 2.76 -21.30 -10.48
CA ALA A 49 3.19 -22.69 -10.33
C ALA A 49 2.36 -23.43 -9.26
N ASP A 50 2.10 -22.79 -8.11
CA ASP A 50 1.26 -23.34 -7.04
C ASP A 50 -0.19 -23.59 -7.52
N ASN A 51 -0.64 -22.88 -8.57
CA ASN A 51 -1.95 -23.07 -9.22
C ASN A 51 -1.89 -23.95 -10.49
N GLY A 52 -0.76 -24.59 -10.79
CA GLY A 52 -0.61 -25.47 -11.95
C GLY A 52 -0.51 -24.75 -13.30
N ILE A 53 -0.29 -23.44 -13.30
CA ILE A 53 -0.17 -22.61 -14.51
C ILE A 53 1.32 -22.41 -14.78
N MET A 54 1.86 -23.10 -15.80
CA MET A 54 3.29 -23.02 -16.16
C MET A 54 3.57 -22.45 -17.55
N ASP A 55 2.54 -22.28 -18.38
CA ASP A 55 2.68 -21.82 -19.78
C ASP A 55 2.59 -20.28 -19.91
N VAL A 56 3.05 -19.56 -18.88
CA VAL A 56 2.92 -18.09 -18.81
C VAL A 56 4.24 -17.44 -18.41
N GLN A 57 4.54 -16.30 -19.03
CA GLN A 57 5.75 -15.53 -18.73
C GLN A 57 5.43 -14.32 -17.86
N VAL A 58 6.11 -14.19 -16.71
CA VAL A 58 5.97 -13.03 -15.82
C VAL A 58 6.92 -11.92 -16.27
N ILE A 59 6.36 -10.82 -16.77
CA ILE A 59 7.09 -9.61 -17.18
C ILE A 59 6.78 -8.44 -16.23
N SER A 60 7.81 -7.73 -15.78
CA SER A 60 7.66 -6.50 -15.01
C SER A 60 7.33 -5.35 -15.96
N THR A 61 6.19 -4.68 -15.75
CA THR A 61 5.83 -3.49 -16.50
C THR A 61 6.16 -2.24 -15.66
N PRO A 62 6.75 -1.19 -16.26
CA PRO A 62 6.97 0.07 -15.57
C PRO A 62 5.62 0.75 -15.32
N GLY A 63 5.16 0.77 -14.06
CA GLY A 63 3.90 1.38 -13.66
C GLY A 63 3.46 0.96 -12.26
N MET A 64 2.45 1.64 -11.72
CA MET A 64 1.79 1.27 -10.47
C MET A 64 0.29 1.18 -10.75
N LEU A 65 -0.34 0.08 -10.32
CA LEU A 65 -1.81 0.00 -10.32
C LEU A 65 -2.32 1.05 -9.32
N THR A 66 -2.99 2.09 -9.83
CA THR A 66 -3.65 3.14 -9.04
C THR A 66 -4.92 2.64 -8.39
#